data_AF-A0A7C2BPY6-F1
#
_entry.id   AF-A0A7C2BPY6-F1
#
_cell.length_a   1.000
_cell.length_b   1.000
_cell.length_c   1.000
_cell.angle_alpha   90.00
_cell.angle_beta   90.00
_cell.angle_gamma   90.00
#
_symmetry.space_group_name_H-M   'P 1'
#
loop_
_entity.id
_entity.type
_entity.pdbx_description
1 polymer ?
#
loop_
_entity_poly.entity_id
_entity_poly.type
_entity_poly.pdbx_seq_one_letter_code
_entity_poly.pdbx_strand_id
1 'polypeptide(L)'
;MVFIERRISGDAVNKYIRENLNEVIPLSRALLDFDIESMEKVTYCEEDRLLDTANSYECLLYKDCDIIPSPTASEWAYSKIIELIGNNPNNFALFEDCDCRTDHKYIIDYEYGYLTFNDWIYYIASNKDATRDHVSLALGDTGVGWFSSGVIVNCPEDLILPEKGAITAETFDVLLNSIEHLIFGAFDLEGYIICTVPKG
;
A
#
# COMPACT_ATOMS: atom_id res chain seq x y z
N MET A 1 15.30 19.75 -6.38
CA MET A 1 14.78 18.46 -6.81
C MET A 1 13.35 18.67 -7.25
N VAL A 2 13.10 18.53 -8.54
CA VAL A 2 11.77 18.62 -9.13
C VAL A 2 11.35 17.19 -9.44
N PHE A 3 10.08 16.92 -9.25
CA PHE A 3 9.55 15.60 -9.45
C PHE A 3 8.27 15.65 -10.25
N ILE A 4 8.03 14.57 -10.96
CA ILE A 4 6.98 14.52 -11.96
C ILE A 4 6.11 13.31 -11.67
N GLU A 5 4.81 13.56 -11.48
CA GLU A 5 3.80 12.52 -11.51
C GLU A 5 3.67 11.99 -12.94
N ARG A 6 3.73 10.67 -13.11
CA ARG A 6 3.58 10.02 -14.42
C ARG A 6 2.53 8.92 -14.37
N ARG A 7 1.80 8.81 -15.48
CA ARG A 7 0.91 7.69 -15.75
C ARG A 7 1.72 6.51 -16.25
N ILE A 8 1.43 5.32 -15.71
CA ILE A 8 2.10 4.07 -16.05
C ILE A 8 1.13 3.09 -16.74
N SER A 9 1.68 2.17 -17.53
CA SER A 9 0.89 1.17 -18.26
C SER A 9 0.20 0.18 -17.31
N GLY A 10 -1.07 -0.14 -17.59
CA GLY A 10 -1.84 -1.11 -16.81
C GLY A 10 -1.26 -2.53 -16.83
N ASP A 11 -0.81 -2.98 -18.01
CA ASP A 11 -0.21 -4.30 -18.20
C ASP A 11 1.00 -4.51 -17.29
N ALA A 12 1.78 -3.44 -17.08
CA ALA A 12 3.00 -3.53 -16.31
C ALA A 12 2.71 -3.75 -14.82
N VAL A 13 1.72 -3.02 -14.30
CA VAL A 13 1.25 -3.11 -12.92
C VAL A 13 0.56 -4.45 -12.67
N ASN A 14 -0.29 -4.91 -13.60
CA ASN A 14 -0.97 -6.19 -13.50
C ASN A 14 0.04 -7.36 -13.46
N LYS A 15 1.06 -7.32 -14.33
CA LYS A 15 2.14 -8.30 -14.31
C LYS A 15 2.90 -8.30 -12.99
N TYR A 16 3.26 -7.12 -12.46
CA TYR A 16 3.94 -7.02 -11.16
C TYR A 16 3.13 -7.65 -10.03
N ILE A 17 1.85 -7.27 -9.92
CA ILE A 17 0.95 -7.75 -8.88
C ILE A 17 0.79 -9.26 -8.96
N ARG A 18 0.59 -9.80 -10.17
CA ARG A 18 0.52 -11.26 -10.36
C ARG A 18 1.85 -11.95 -10.09
N GLU A 19 2.99 -11.39 -10.47
CA GLU A 19 4.28 -12.09 -10.31
C GLU A 19 4.82 -12.02 -8.87
N ASN A 20 4.49 -10.95 -8.13
CA ASN A 20 5.11 -10.64 -6.84
C ASN A 20 4.14 -10.72 -5.65
N LEU A 21 2.84 -10.53 -5.84
CA LEU A 21 1.82 -10.69 -4.79
C LEU A 21 1.14 -12.06 -4.81
N ASN A 22 1.61 -12.98 -5.67
CA ASN A 22 1.08 -14.34 -5.77
C ASN A 22 1.36 -15.20 -4.53
N GLU A 23 2.36 -14.83 -3.74
CA GLU A 23 2.61 -15.47 -2.45
C GLU A 23 2.29 -14.52 -1.31
N VAL A 24 1.39 -15.01 -0.45
CA VAL A 24 1.13 -14.58 0.94
C VAL A 24 0.09 -13.46 1.13
N ILE A 25 -0.77 -13.67 2.14
CA ILE A 25 -1.69 -12.73 2.83
C ILE A 25 -3.08 -12.41 2.20
N PRO A 26 -4.18 -12.29 3.00
CA PRO A 26 -5.54 -12.03 2.50
C PRO A 26 -5.78 -10.75 1.69
N LEU A 27 -5.23 -9.59 2.05
CA LEU A 27 -5.50 -8.35 1.31
C LEU A 27 -4.83 -8.44 -0.06
N SER A 28 -3.54 -8.75 -0.12
CA SER A 28 -2.80 -8.92 -1.39
C SER A 28 -3.49 -9.90 -2.35
N ARG A 29 -4.07 -10.99 -1.84
CA ARG A 29 -4.89 -11.91 -2.65
C ARG A 29 -6.19 -11.28 -3.15
N ALA A 30 -6.92 -10.58 -2.29
CA ALA A 30 -8.14 -9.89 -2.69
C ALA A 30 -7.87 -8.83 -3.76
N LEU A 31 -6.68 -8.21 -3.74
CA LEU A 31 -6.27 -7.25 -4.77
C LEU A 31 -6.10 -7.87 -6.16
N LEU A 32 -5.84 -9.18 -6.26
CA LEU A 32 -5.76 -9.90 -7.54
C LEU A 32 -7.10 -10.00 -8.28
N ASP A 33 -8.21 -9.85 -7.56
CA ASP A 33 -9.56 -9.93 -8.13
C ASP A 33 -10.03 -8.60 -8.74
N PHE A 34 -9.30 -7.51 -8.50
CA PHE A 34 -9.62 -6.20 -9.08
C PHE A 34 -9.20 -6.12 -10.56
N ASP A 35 -9.98 -5.39 -11.36
CA ASP A 35 -9.61 -5.06 -12.74
C ASP A 35 -8.58 -3.91 -12.76
N ILE A 36 -7.34 -4.26 -12.47
CA ILE A 36 -6.23 -3.30 -12.37
C ILE A 36 -5.97 -2.61 -13.72
N GLU A 37 -6.26 -3.26 -14.84
CA GLU A 37 -6.04 -2.71 -16.18
C GLU A 37 -6.91 -1.47 -16.44
N SER A 38 -8.14 -1.42 -15.90
CA SER A 38 -9.03 -0.26 -16.06
C SER A 38 -8.79 0.89 -15.08
N MET A 39 -7.97 0.69 -14.04
CA MET A 39 -7.68 1.73 -13.03
C MET A 39 -6.81 2.87 -13.56
N GLU A 40 -6.95 4.07 -12.99
CA GLU A 40 -5.96 5.13 -13.18
C GLU A 40 -4.74 4.83 -12.31
N LYS A 41 -3.51 4.94 -12.86
CA LYS A 41 -2.28 4.67 -12.12
C LYS A 41 -1.34 5.85 -12.17
N VAL A 42 -0.76 6.18 -11.01
CA VAL A 42 0.26 7.22 -10.88
C VAL A 42 1.51 6.68 -10.18
N THR A 43 2.66 7.14 -10.66
CA THR A 43 3.96 6.97 -10.00
C THR A 43 4.70 8.31 -9.98
N TYR A 44 5.80 8.36 -9.26
CA TYR A 44 6.61 9.55 -9.08
C TYR A 44 8.08 9.25 -9.33
N CYS A 45 8.70 10.05 -10.19
CA CYS A 45 10.13 9.92 -10.51
C CYS A 45 10.84 11.27 -10.33
N GLU A 46 12.09 11.20 -9.88
CA GLU A 46 13.01 12.35 -9.90
C GLU A 46 13.34 12.71 -11.36
N GLU A 47 13.28 13.99 -11.71
CA GLU A 47 13.41 14.49 -13.09
C GLU A 47 14.69 14.01 -13.82
N ASP A 48 15.78 13.76 -13.06
CA ASP A 48 17.07 13.33 -13.59
C ASP A 48 17.25 11.79 -13.72
N ARG A 49 16.32 10.98 -13.18
CA ARG A 49 16.26 9.53 -13.37
C ARG A 49 15.11 9.18 -14.31
N LEU A 50 15.27 9.53 -15.58
CA LEU A 50 14.37 9.10 -16.64
C LEU A 50 14.40 7.58 -16.76
N LEU A 51 13.47 6.90 -16.10
CA LEU A 51 13.13 5.51 -16.41
C LEU A 51 12.48 5.51 -17.80
N ASP A 52 13.29 5.17 -18.80
CA ASP A 52 12.84 4.96 -20.18
C ASP A 52 11.84 3.79 -20.19
N THR A 53 10.55 4.11 -20.32
CA THR A 53 9.39 3.29 -19.92
C THR A 53 9.14 2.04 -20.76
N ALA A 54 10.09 1.64 -21.61
CA ALA A 54 10.01 0.42 -22.41
C ALA A 54 11.15 -0.57 -22.12
N ASN A 55 12.27 -0.14 -21.52
CA ASN A 55 13.47 -0.97 -21.31
C ASN A 55 13.79 -1.25 -19.82
N SER A 56 13.06 -0.65 -18.88
CA SER A 56 13.28 -0.87 -17.44
C SER A 56 12.77 -2.21 -16.91
N TYR A 57 12.04 -2.99 -17.73
CA TYR A 57 11.58 -4.33 -17.38
C TYR A 57 12.72 -5.34 -17.13
N GLU A 58 13.89 -5.14 -17.76
CA GLU A 58 15.03 -6.04 -17.62
C GLU A 58 15.89 -5.79 -16.36
N CYS A 59 15.64 -4.70 -15.62
CA CYS A 59 16.34 -4.46 -14.36
C CYS A 59 15.72 -5.20 -13.15
N LEU A 60 14.54 -5.80 -13.28
CA LEU A 60 13.65 -6.04 -12.13
C LEU A 60 13.43 -7.52 -11.79
N LEU A 61 14.48 -8.30 -12.01
CA LEU A 61 14.59 -9.68 -11.56
C LEU A 61 15.93 -9.87 -10.85
N TYR A 62 16.10 -9.32 -9.65
CA TYR A 62 17.29 -9.63 -8.84
C TYR A 62 16.92 -9.99 -7.41
N LYS A 63 17.25 -11.25 -7.08
CA LYS A 63 16.87 -11.99 -5.87
C LYS A 63 17.86 -11.80 -4.70
N ASP A 64 18.88 -10.96 -4.85
CA ASP A 64 20.09 -11.00 -4.00
C ASP A 64 20.65 -9.62 -3.61
N CYS A 65 19.83 -8.57 -3.53
CA CYS A 65 20.33 -7.24 -3.18
C CYS A 65 19.75 -6.76 -1.85
N ASP A 66 20.63 -6.60 -0.84
CA ASP A 66 20.38 -5.78 0.35
C ASP A 66 20.18 -4.32 -0.11
N ILE A 67 18.95 -3.95 -0.45
CA ILE A 67 18.60 -2.62 -0.98
C ILE A 67 17.82 -1.84 0.09
N ILE A 68 18.31 -0.63 0.34
CA ILE A 68 17.72 0.34 1.26
C ILE A 68 16.69 1.15 0.45
N PRO A 69 15.42 1.28 0.91
CA PRO A 69 14.41 2.10 0.25
C PRO A 69 14.94 3.51 -0.05
N SER A 70 14.64 4.04 -1.24
CA SER A 70 14.98 5.43 -1.57
C SER A 70 14.25 6.38 -0.60
N PRO A 71 14.97 7.20 0.20
CA PRO A 71 14.35 8.14 1.14
C PRO A 71 13.39 9.11 0.45
N THR A 72 13.61 9.39 -0.82
CA THR A 72 12.93 10.43 -1.59
C THR A 72 11.59 10.00 -2.16
N ALA A 73 11.48 8.77 -2.64
CA ALA A 73 10.20 8.23 -3.11
C ALA A 73 9.24 7.93 -1.96
N SER A 74 9.80 7.61 -0.80
CA SER A 74 9.09 7.43 0.46
C SER A 74 8.36 8.73 0.85
N GLU A 75 9.01 9.89 0.80
CA GLU A 75 8.37 11.17 1.15
C GLU A 75 7.19 11.55 0.22
N TRP A 76 7.29 11.27 -1.07
CA TRP A 76 6.16 11.49 -1.98
C TRP A 76 4.99 10.58 -1.64
N ALA A 77 5.26 9.28 -1.46
CA ALA A 77 4.22 8.31 -1.15
C ALA A 77 3.51 8.69 0.17
N TYR A 78 4.27 9.06 1.20
CA TYR A 78 3.71 9.50 2.47
C TYR A 78 2.83 10.73 2.30
N SER A 79 3.32 11.74 1.60
CA SER A 79 2.57 12.97 1.33
C SER A 79 1.29 12.68 0.55
N LYS A 80 1.36 11.85 -0.50
CA LYS A 80 0.21 11.52 -1.34
C LYS A 80 -0.83 10.69 -0.58
N ILE A 81 -0.39 9.74 0.24
CA ILE A 81 -1.30 8.94 1.08
C ILE A 81 -2.00 9.81 2.11
N ILE A 82 -1.27 10.70 2.79
CA ILE A 82 -1.87 11.66 3.75
C ILE A 82 -2.90 12.56 3.04
N GLU A 83 -2.60 13.03 1.83
CA GLU A 83 -3.55 13.78 1.01
C GLU A 83 -4.81 12.96 0.71
N LEU A 84 -4.68 11.71 0.25
CA LEU A 84 -5.80 10.83 -0.08
C LEU A 84 -6.66 10.46 1.13
N ILE A 85 -6.03 10.24 2.29
CA ILE A 85 -6.73 10.09 3.57
C ILE A 85 -7.47 11.39 3.93
N GLY A 86 -6.84 12.54 3.71
CA GLY A 86 -7.39 13.85 4.03
C GLY A 86 -8.60 14.27 3.18
N ASN A 87 -8.78 13.68 1.99
CA ASN A 87 -9.85 14.02 1.05
C ASN A 87 -11.26 13.67 1.55
N ASN A 88 -11.39 12.76 2.52
CA ASN A 88 -12.66 12.38 3.12
C ASN A 88 -12.47 12.04 4.61
N PRO A 89 -13.33 12.50 5.53
CA PRO A 89 -13.22 12.16 6.95
C PRO A 89 -13.32 10.66 7.26
N ASN A 90 -13.96 9.88 6.39
CA ASN A 90 -14.10 8.44 6.51
C ASN A 90 -12.98 7.66 5.83
N ASN A 91 -12.07 8.36 5.13
CA ASN A 91 -10.94 7.69 4.51
C ASN A 91 -9.89 7.31 5.57
N PHE A 92 -9.35 6.12 5.40
CA PHE A 92 -8.16 5.68 6.11
C PHE A 92 -7.37 4.71 5.25
N ALA A 93 -6.08 4.57 5.56
CA ALA A 93 -5.20 3.60 4.94
C ALA A 93 -5.13 2.33 5.78
N LEU A 94 -5.13 1.18 5.11
CA LEU A 94 -4.77 -0.12 5.66
C LEU A 94 -3.49 -0.57 4.99
N PHE A 95 -2.47 -0.85 5.78
CA PHE A 95 -1.21 -1.39 5.31
C PHE A 95 -1.05 -2.82 5.80
N GLU A 96 -0.80 -3.73 4.88
CA GLU A 96 -0.59 -5.14 5.16
C GLU A 96 0.91 -5.40 5.33
N ASP A 97 1.26 -6.12 6.41
CA ASP A 97 2.63 -6.52 6.68
C ASP A 97 2.77 -8.04 6.47
N CYS A 98 3.64 -8.42 5.54
CA CYS A 98 3.85 -9.79 5.09
C CYS A 98 4.55 -10.70 6.09
N ASP A 99 5.27 -10.11 7.04
CA ASP A 99 6.03 -10.82 8.04
C ASP A 99 5.38 -10.73 9.44
N CYS A 100 4.42 -9.82 9.63
CA CYS A 100 3.71 -9.64 10.89
C CYS A 100 2.42 -10.46 11.00
N ARG A 101 2.49 -11.51 11.82
CA ARG A 101 1.34 -12.32 12.28
C ARG A 101 1.07 -12.13 13.76
N THR A 102 -0.15 -12.38 14.22
CA THR A 102 -0.57 -12.20 15.63
C THR A 102 0.30 -12.92 16.67
N ASP A 103 1.10 -13.92 16.29
CA ASP A 103 2.04 -14.65 17.13
C ASP A 103 3.49 -14.08 17.12
N HIS A 104 3.78 -13.05 16.32
CA HIS A 104 5.10 -12.48 16.18
C HIS A 104 5.47 -11.58 17.38
N LYS A 105 6.56 -11.90 18.07
CA LYS A 105 7.01 -11.24 19.32
C LYS A 105 7.32 -9.74 19.21
N TYR A 106 7.54 -9.22 18.00
CA TYR A 106 7.91 -7.82 17.75
C TYR A 106 6.71 -6.89 17.53
N ILE A 107 5.50 -7.44 17.46
CA ILE A 107 4.25 -6.69 17.23
C ILE A 107 3.78 -5.95 18.50
N ILE A 108 4.38 -6.28 19.64
CA ILE A 108 4.04 -5.74 20.94
C ILE A 108 4.81 -4.44 21.16
N ASP A 109 4.27 -3.32 20.66
CA ASP A 109 4.11 -1.99 21.31
C ASP A 109 3.86 -0.87 20.27
N TYR A 110 3.06 -1.14 19.23
CA TYR A 110 2.71 -0.12 18.24
C TYR A 110 1.75 0.89 18.88
N GLU A 111 2.13 2.18 18.93
CA GLU A 111 1.29 3.21 19.53
C GLU A 111 -0.01 3.41 18.74
N TYR A 112 0.05 3.28 17.42
CA TYR A 112 -1.07 3.48 16.50
C TYR A 112 -2.03 2.29 16.38
N GLY A 113 -3.18 2.52 15.76
CA GLY A 113 -4.24 1.52 15.58
C GLY A 113 -3.86 0.37 14.63
N TYR A 114 -4.41 -0.81 14.88
CA TYR A 114 -4.24 -1.97 14.01
C TYR A 114 -5.48 -2.87 14.02
N LEU A 115 -5.76 -3.52 12.90
CA LEU A 115 -6.76 -4.58 12.80
C LEU A 115 -6.08 -5.92 12.66
N THR A 116 -6.77 -6.99 13.07
CA THR A 116 -6.33 -8.35 12.78
C THR A 116 -7.40 -9.16 12.08
N PHE A 117 -6.99 -9.99 11.12
CA PHE A 117 -7.89 -10.89 10.39
C PHE A 117 -7.13 -12.15 9.97
N ASN A 118 -7.62 -13.34 10.33
CA ASN A 118 -6.97 -14.62 10.03
C ASN A 118 -5.47 -14.67 10.39
N ASP A 119 -5.12 -14.22 11.59
CA ASP A 119 -3.75 -14.12 12.12
C ASP A 119 -2.85 -13.06 11.47
N TRP A 120 -3.38 -12.28 10.51
CA TRP A 120 -2.66 -11.18 9.88
C TRP A 120 -2.94 -9.85 10.55
N ILE A 121 -1.97 -8.95 10.47
CA ILE A 121 -2.06 -7.61 11.04
C ILE A 121 -2.12 -6.58 9.93
N TYR A 122 -3.00 -5.60 10.13
CA TYR A 122 -3.21 -4.47 9.24
C TYR A 122 -3.03 -3.18 10.03
N TYR A 123 -2.00 -2.42 9.72
CA TYR A 123 -1.77 -1.12 10.35
C TYR A 123 -2.70 -0.07 9.76
N ILE A 124 -3.30 0.78 10.61
CA ILE A 124 -4.30 1.76 10.20
C ILE A 124 -3.73 3.16 10.32
N ALA A 125 -3.76 3.95 9.25
CA ALA A 125 -3.60 5.40 9.32
C ALA A 125 -4.90 6.10 8.96
N SER A 126 -5.52 6.80 9.91
CA SER A 126 -6.80 7.49 9.70
C SER A 126 -6.62 9.00 9.56
N ASN A 127 -7.65 9.71 9.12
CA ASN A 127 -7.62 11.18 9.06
C ASN A 127 -7.34 11.84 10.44
N LYS A 128 -7.56 11.12 11.55
CA LYS A 128 -7.29 11.64 12.91
C LYS A 128 -5.81 11.68 13.27
N ASP A 129 -5.00 10.79 12.69
CA ASP A 129 -3.64 10.49 13.12
C ASP A 129 -2.66 10.23 11.97
N ALA A 130 -3.08 10.44 10.71
CA ALA A 130 -2.24 10.33 9.53
C ALA A 130 -1.19 11.45 9.51
N THR A 131 -0.05 11.18 10.13
CA THR A 131 1.15 11.99 10.06
C THR A 131 2.17 11.35 9.13
N ARG A 132 3.19 12.11 8.71
CA ARG A 132 4.33 11.57 7.95
C ARG A 132 4.98 10.40 8.67
N ASP A 133 5.21 10.52 9.98
CA ASP A 133 5.85 9.47 10.76
C ASP A 133 4.97 8.24 10.91
N HIS A 134 3.66 8.42 11.12
CA HIS A 134 2.73 7.29 11.18
C HIS A 134 2.68 6.52 9.85
N VAL A 135 2.49 7.21 8.73
CA VAL A 135 2.42 6.56 7.41
C VAL A 135 3.78 5.93 7.05
N SER A 136 4.89 6.59 7.38
CA SER A 136 6.24 6.02 7.22
C SER A 136 6.43 4.76 8.05
N LEU A 137 5.99 4.77 9.31
CA LEU A 137 6.12 3.64 10.21
C LEU A 137 5.30 2.45 9.68
N ALA A 138 4.07 2.70 9.25
CA ALA A 138 3.15 1.69 8.73
C ALA A 138 3.55 1.13 7.35
N LEU A 139 4.28 1.90 6.54
CA LEU A 139 4.79 1.46 5.24
C LEU A 139 6.21 0.87 5.28
N GLY A 140 7.07 1.28 6.23
CA GLY A 140 8.52 1.10 6.12
C GLY A 140 9.26 0.57 7.35
N ASP A 141 8.77 0.78 8.58
CA ASP A 141 9.54 0.46 9.81
C ASP A 141 8.94 -0.70 10.64
N THR A 142 7.75 -1.22 10.32
CA THR A 142 7.17 -2.39 11.01
C THR A 142 7.84 -3.72 10.65
N GLY A 143 8.83 -3.71 9.75
CA GLY A 143 9.46 -4.92 9.24
C GLY A 143 8.84 -5.43 7.94
N VAL A 144 8.02 -4.62 7.28
CA VAL A 144 7.46 -4.90 5.96
C VAL A 144 8.61 -5.11 4.98
N GLY A 145 8.78 -6.34 4.51
CA GLY A 145 9.78 -6.69 3.51
C GLY A 145 9.58 -5.94 2.18
N TRP A 146 10.35 -6.34 1.18
CA TRP A 146 10.43 -5.71 -0.15
C TRP A 146 9.10 -5.56 -0.93
N PHE A 147 7.99 -6.04 -0.38
CA PHE A 147 6.65 -6.03 -0.95
C PHE A 147 5.65 -5.48 0.08
N SER A 148 5.54 -4.15 0.18
CA SER A 148 4.45 -3.52 0.93
C SER A 148 3.22 -3.35 0.04
N SER A 149 2.07 -3.78 0.55
CA SER A 149 0.76 -3.54 -0.07
C SER A 149 -0.12 -2.79 0.91
N GLY A 150 -0.90 -1.86 0.38
CA GLY A 150 -1.83 -1.09 1.17
C GLY A 150 -3.00 -0.64 0.34
N VAL A 151 -4.02 -0.14 1.01
CA VAL A 151 -5.23 0.40 0.38
C VAL A 151 -5.67 1.65 1.10
N ILE A 152 -6.28 2.57 0.36
CA ILE A 152 -7.13 3.61 0.94
C ILE A 152 -8.56 3.13 0.80
N VAL A 153 -9.27 3.06 1.92
CA VAL A 153 -10.69 2.70 1.97
C VAL A 153 -11.50 3.91 2.40
N ASN A 154 -12.69 4.04 1.84
CA ASN A 154 -13.70 4.99 2.30
C ASN A 154 -14.70 4.27 3.20
N CYS A 155 -14.47 4.34 4.51
CA CYS A 155 -15.27 3.59 5.47
C CYS A 155 -16.75 4.00 5.38
N PRO A 156 -17.69 3.04 5.30
CA PRO A 156 -19.09 3.35 5.54
C PRO A 156 -19.28 3.98 6.93
N GLU A 157 -20.14 5.01 7.03
CA GLU A 157 -20.34 5.77 8.28
C GLU A 157 -20.88 4.91 9.43
N ASP A 158 -21.57 3.82 9.10
CA ASP A 158 -22.14 2.87 10.04
C ASP A 158 -21.17 1.77 10.48
N LEU A 159 -20.02 1.62 9.79
CA LEU A 159 -19.01 0.65 10.14
C LEU A 159 -18.10 1.18 11.26
N ILE A 160 -18.24 0.62 12.46
CA ILE A 160 -17.39 0.95 13.60
C ILE A 160 -16.23 -0.04 13.69
N LEU A 161 -15.02 0.46 13.46
CA LEU A 161 -13.79 -0.33 13.61
C LEU A 161 -13.25 -0.23 15.03
N PRO A 162 -12.69 -1.31 15.60
CA PRO A 162 -11.94 -1.22 16.84
C PRO A 162 -10.66 -0.41 16.63
N GLU A 163 -10.20 0.27 17.69
CA GLU A 163 -8.90 0.95 17.67
C GLU A 163 -7.75 -0.06 17.50
N LYS A 164 -7.85 -1.20 18.19
CA LYS A 164 -6.92 -2.33 18.12
C LYS A 164 -7.68 -3.65 18.18
N GLY A 165 -7.38 -4.59 17.30
CA GLY A 165 -7.79 -6.00 17.45
C GLY A 165 -8.54 -6.61 16.26
N ALA A 166 -9.16 -7.76 16.53
CA ALA A 166 -9.71 -8.62 15.48
C ALA A 166 -11.01 -8.07 14.86
N ILE A 167 -11.11 -8.21 13.54
CA ILE A 167 -12.32 -7.93 12.76
C ILE A 167 -12.93 -9.22 12.20
N THR A 168 -14.22 -9.17 11.86
CA THR A 168 -14.92 -10.30 11.25
C THR A 168 -14.67 -10.36 9.74
N ALA A 169 -14.95 -11.52 9.13
CA ALA A 169 -14.93 -11.65 7.68
C ALA A 169 -15.90 -10.68 7.00
N GLU A 170 -17.08 -10.47 7.57
CA GLU A 170 -18.09 -9.54 7.08
C GLU A 170 -17.58 -8.09 7.08
N THR A 171 -16.88 -7.68 8.14
CA THR A 171 -16.21 -6.38 8.20
C THR A 171 -15.10 -6.29 7.14
N PHE A 172 -14.28 -7.33 6.99
CA PHE A 172 -13.22 -7.36 5.99
C PHE A 172 -13.77 -7.23 4.57
N ASP A 173 -14.85 -7.93 4.24
CA ASP A 173 -15.51 -7.86 2.94
C ASP A 173 -16.06 -6.45 2.67
N VAL A 174 -16.63 -5.78 3.67
CA VAL A 174 -17.06 -4.38 3.54
C VAL A 174 -15.87 -3.46 3.24
N LEU A 175 -14.74 -3.66 3.92
CA LEU A 175 -13.52 -2.89 3.66
C LEU A 175 -13.01 -3.09 2.24
N LEU A 176 -12.96 -4.34 1.75
CA LEU A 176 -12.57 -4.66 0.37
C LEU A 176 -13.46 -3.96 -0.65
N ASN A 177 -14.77 -3.96 -0.43
CA ASN A 177 -15.74 -3.29 -1.32
C ASN A 177 -15.70 -1.76 -1.25
N SER A 178 -15.00 -1.20 -0.26
CA SER A 178 -14.89 0.24 -0.01
C SER A 178 -13.53 0.82 -0.41
N ILE A 179 -12.68 0.03 -1.07
CA ILE A 179 -11.37 0.46 -1.56
C ILE A 179 -11.53 1.56 -2.64
N GLU A 180 -10.92 2.71 -2.41
CA GLU A 180 -10.79 3.80 -3.39
C GLU A 180 -9.45 3.79 -4.09
N HIS A 181 -8.39 3.41 -3.38
CA HIS A 181 -7.03 3.37 -3.93
C HIS A 181 -6.28 2.14 -3.48
N LEU A 182 -5.45 1.61 -4.38
CA LEU A 182 -4.47 0.56 -4.11
C LEU A 182 -3.08 1.19 -4.04
N ILE A 183 -2.25 0.74 -3.11
CA ILE A 183 -0.89 1.22 -2.89
C ILE A 183 0.04 0.02 -2.97
N PHE A 184 1.07 0.13 -3.79
CA PHE A 184 2.07 -0.91 -3.96
C PHE A 184 3.47 -0.30 -3.87
N GLY A 185 4.36 -0.91 -3.09
CA GLY A 185 5.79 -0.68 -3.24
C GLY A 185 6.23 -1.03 -4.67
N ALA A 186 7.02 -0.17 -5.31
CA ALA A 186 7.27 -0.27 -6.74
C ALA A 186 8.40 -1.24 -7.12
N PHE A 187 8.23 -1.70 -8.36
CA PHE A 187 8.96 -2.66 -9.17
C PHE A 187 10.50 -2.53 -9.15
N ASP A 188 11.06 -1.36 -8.83
CA ASP A 188 12.50 -1.03 -8.86
C ASP A 188 13.13 -0.78 -7.50
N LEU A 189 12.39 -1.03 -6.42
CA LEU A 189 12.84 -0.81 -5.04
C LEU A 189 13.13 0.67 -4.73
N GLU A 190 12.71 1.59 -5.61
CA GLU A 190 12.91 3.04 -5.51
C GLU A 190 11.61 3.85 -5.64
N GLY A 191 10.43 3.23 -5.68
CA GLY A 191 9.16 3.93 -5.93
C GLY A 191 7.94 3.36 -5.22
N TYR A 192 6.80 4.03 -5.40
CA TYR A 192 5.46 3.52 -5.06
C TYR A 192 4.52 3.71 -6.26
N ILE A 193 3.52 2.84 -6.36
CA ILE A 193 2.42 2.93 -7.32
C ILE A 193 1.13 3.11 -6.54
N ILE A 194 0.36 4.14 -6.91
CA ILE A 194 -1.00 4.33 -6.40
C ILE A 194 -1.98 4.17 -7.57
N CYS A 195 -2.89 3.20 -7.46
CA CYS A 195 -3.95 2.97 -8.43
C CYS A 195 -5.28 3.48 -7.85
N THR A 196 -6.04 4.25 -8.62
CA THR A 196 -7.39 4.69 -8.25
C THR A 196 -8.42 3.76 -8.86
N VAL A 197 -9.27 3.19 -8.00
CA VAL A 197 -10.37 2.33 -8.42
C VAL A 197 -11.45 3.19 -9.06
N PRO A 198 -11.87 2.90 -10.31
CA PRO A 198 -12.95 3.64 -10.94
C PRO A 198 -14.26 3.38 -10.19
N LYS A 199 -14.92 4.46 -9.76
CA LYS A 199 -16.27 4.36 -9.18
C LYS A 199 -17.29 4.24 -10.32
N GLY A 200 -18.07 3.17 -10.29
CA GLY A 200 -19.21 2.95 -11.20
C GLY A 200 -20.34 3.94 -11.00
#